data_AF-A0A0M8YJV6-F1
#
_entry.id   AF-A0A0M8YJV6-F1
#
_cell.length_a   1.000
_cell.length_b   1.000
_cell.length_c   1.000
_cell.angle_alpha   90.00
_cell.angle_beta   90.00
_cell.angle_gamma   90.00
#
_symmetry.space_group_name_H-M   'P 1'
#
loop_
_entity.id
_entity.type
_entity.pdbx_description
1 polymer ?
#
loop_
_entity_poly.entity_id
_entity_poly.type
_entity_poly.pdbx_seq_one_letter_code
_entity_poly.pdbx_strand_id
1 'polypeptide(L)'
;MDNSVTELTARIQQLLATASGYDPAVEPPSPNAATFTSEPLPRSRLGMFCHADQLHFLTLPGNRDELAQLPIGLVGDPYADRIHVVRGIDFWIGDRSLRNQPPNPAATILLNDLLDDVAFGAYAAGDGDRAFVRRLLAADRPRIAGPCLLLGRDERTDTTTGLPEEFLDWLQRKATQAVAGLVDTLAPDDGTPAGE
;
A
#
# COMPACT_ATOMS: atom_id res chain seq x y z
N MET A 1 1.75 -26.28 -1.56
CA MET A 1 2.28 -25.62 -0.35
C MET A 1 3.36 -24.65 -0.79
N ASP A 2 2.90 -23.44 -1.13
CA ASP A 2 3.48 -22.10 -0.94
C ASP A 2 4.99 -21.95 -0.76
N ASN A 3 5.76 -22.16 -1.84
CA ASN A 3 7.14 -21.65 -1.94
C ASN A 3 7.19 -20.21 -2.49
N SER A 4 6.09 -19.68 -3.05
CA SER A 4 6.08 -18.39 -3.76
C SER A 4 6.18 -17.17 -2.85
N VAL A 5 5.58 -17.22 -1.66
CA VAL A 5 5.58 -16.08 -0.71
C VAL A 5 6.95 -15.93 -0.05
N THR A 6 7.59 -17.03 0.33
CA THR A 6 8.94 -17.05 0.90
C THR A 6 9.98 -16.59 -0.12
N GLU A 7 9.85 -17.03 -1.37
CA GLU A 7 10.75 -16.67 -2.46
C GLU A 7 10.59 -15.19 -2.86
N LEU A 8 9.37 -14.67 -2.88
CA LEU A 8 9.09 -13.25 -3.15
C LEU A 8 9.58 -12.35 -2.01
N THR A 9 9.37 -12.75 -0.77
CA THR A 9 9.87 -12.03 0.42
C THR A 9 11.39 -11.98 0.44
N ALA A 10 12.05 -13.11 0.13
CA ALA A 10 13.49 -13.18 0.00
C ALA A 10 14.01 -12.27 -1.13
N ARG A 11 13.28 -12.18 -2.25
CA ARG A 11 13.67 -11.35 -3.40
C ARG A 11 13.50 -9.86 -3.12
N ILE A 12 12.47 -9.47 -2.37
CA ILE A 12 12.30 -8.09 -1.88
C ILE A 12 13.40 -7.72 -0.88
N GLN A 13 13.71 -8.61 0.08
CA GLN A 13 14.83 -8.42 1.01
C GLN A 13 16.18 -8.32 0.29
N GLN A 14 16.38 -9.13 -0.75
CA GLN A 14 17.59 -9.11 -1.57
C GLN A 14 17.70 -7.81 -2.38
N LEU A 15 16.61 -7.31 -2.97
CA LEU A 15 16.59 -6.01 -3.65
C LEU A 15 16.90 -4.85 -2.70
N LEU A 16 16.38 -4.90 -1.47
CA LEU A 16 16.67 -3.92 -0.42
C LEU A 16 18.14 -4.00 0.05
N ALA A 17 18.72 -5.20 0.16
CA ALA A 17 20.13 -5.38 0.52
C ALA A 17 21.10 -4.90 -0.59
N THR A 18 20.70 -5.07 -1.85
CA THR A 18 21.52 -4.67 -3.01
C THR A 18 21.51 -3.15 -3.21
N ALA A 19 20.41 -2.48 -2.84
CA ALA A 19 20.29 -1.02 -2.85
C ALA A 19 21.13 -0.33 -1.75
N SER A 20 21.46 -1.05 -0.66
CA SER A 20 22.20 -0.50 0.50
C SER A 20 23.71 -0.78 0.49
N GLY A 21 24.27 -1.37 -0.57
CA GLY A 21 25.72 -1.57 -0.69
C GLY A 21 26.34 -2.43 0.44
N TYR A 22 25.72 -3.57 0.76
CA TYR A 22 26.26 -4.53 1.73
C TYR A 22 27.06 -5.65 1.02
N ASP A 23 28.36 -5.72 1.30
CA ASP A 23 29.29 -6.74 0.81
C ASP A 23 29.04 -8.09 1.53
N PRO A 24 28.74 -9.20 0.82
CA PRO A 24 28.42 -10.49 1.45
C PRO A 24 29.62 -11.24 2.05
N ALA A 25 30.81 -10.62 2.15
CA ALA A 25 32.04 -11.29 2.59
C ALA A 25 32.29 -11.34 4.11
N VAL A 26 31.32 -10.98 4.98
CA VAL A 26 31.50 -11.07 6.44
C VAL A 26 30.77 -12.29 6.98
N GLU A 27 31.55 -13.28 7.44
CA GLU A 27 31.08 -14.46 8.17
C GLU A 27 30.04 -14.08 9.26
N PRO A 28 28.94 -14.83 9.39
CA PRO A 28 27.95 -14.55 10.42
C PRO A 28 28.57 -14.82 11.80
N PRO A 29 28.49 -13.87 12.76
CA PRO A 29 28.87 -14.17 14.14
C PRO A 29 27.92 -15.25 14.71
N SER A 30 28.52 -16.22 15.40
CA SER A 30 27.87 -17.36 16.05
C SER A 30 26.57 -17.01 16.79
N PRO A 31 25.60 -17.95 16.83
CA PRO A 31 24.27 -17.71 17.37
C PRO A 31 24.32 -17.71 18.91
N ASN A 32 24.60 -16.56 19.51
CA ASN A 32 24.36 -16.36 20.93
C ASN A 32 23.09 -15.54 21.13
N ALA A 33 22.02 -16.24 21.47
CA ALA A 33 20.90 -15.79 22.28
C ALA A 33 20.45 -14.33 22.11
N ALA A 34 19.96 -13.98 20.92
CA ALA A 34 19.02 -12.87 20.80
C ALA A 34 17.62 -13.44 20.98
N THR A 35 17.06 -13.24 22.16
CA THR A 35 15.64 -13.41 22.46
C THR A 35 14.85 -12.66 21.39
N PHE A 36 14.28 -13.38 20.42
CA PHE A 36 13.26 -12.82 19.53
C PHE A 36 12.02 -12.56 20.38
N THR A 37 11.98 -11.41 21.03
CA THR A 37 10.73 -10.84 21.50
C THR A 37 9.95 -10.46 20.25
N SER A 38 9.02 -11.31 19.85
CA SER A 38 8.01 -11.03 18.84
C SER A 38 7.04 -9.98 19.39
N GLU A 39 7.53 -8.78 19.68
CA GLU A 39 6.66 -7.64 19.90
C GLU A 39 5.96 -7.34 18.57
N PRO A 40 4.63 -7.22 18.55
CA PRO A 40 3.92 -6.86 17.34
C PRO A 40 4.45 -5.51 16.85
N LEU A 41 4.96 -5.49 15.62
CA LEU A 41 5.46 -4.27 14.98
C LEU A 41 4.36 -3.20 15.05
N PRO A 42 4.71 -1.96 15.47
CA PRO A 42 3.72 -0.91 15.55
C PRO A 42 3.21 -0.59 14.14
N ARG A 43 1.89 -0.62 13.95
CA ARG A 43 1.17 -0.34 12.68
C ARG A 43 1.61 0.98 12.02
N SER A 44 2.05 1.95 12.82
CA SER A 44 2.73 3.20 12.41
C SER A 44 3.95 3.07 11.50
N ARG A 45 4.49 1.85 11.29
CA ARG A 45 5.64 1.57 10.41
C ARG A 45 5.26 0.76 9.16
N LEU A 46 3.99 0.69 8.81
CA LEU A 46 3.56 -0.02 7.60
C LEU A 46 3.53 0.92 6.40
N GLY A 47 4.10 0.48 5.28
CA GLY A 47 3.84 1.00 3.95
C GLY A 47 3.11 -0.05 3.12
N MET A 48 2.64 0.34 1.93
CA MET A 48 2.00 -0.62 1.03
C MET A 48 2.53 -0.47 -0.39
N PHE A 49 2.99 -1.57 -0.97
CA PHE A 49 3.46 -1.64 -2.34
C PHE A 49 2.47 -2.37 -3.21
N CYS A 50 2.05 -1.72 -4.28
CA CYS A 50 1.07 -2.22 -5.24
C CYS A 50 1.79 -2.46 -6.57
N HIS A 51 1.65 -3.65 -7.13
CA HIS A 51 2.21 -3.97 -8.44
C HIS A 51 1.28 -4.92 -9.19
N ALA A 52 0.88 -4.54 -10.41
CA ALA A 52 -0.13 -5.24 -11.20
C ALA A 52 -1.44 -5.45 -10.41
N ASP A 53 -1.80 -6.68 -10.11
CA ASP A 53 -3.00 -7.09 -9.37
C ASP A 53 -2.71 -7.42 -7.90
N GLN A 54 -1.51 -7.13 -7.40
CA GLN A 54 -1.07 -7.49 -6.06
C GLN A 54 -0.86 -6.30 -5.14
N LEU A 55 -1.17 -6.52 -3.85
CA LEU A 55 -0.93 -5.61 -2.74
C LEU A 55 -0.01 -6.28 -1.72
N HIS A 56 1.04 -5.58 -1.30
CA HIS A 56 2.03 -6.06 -0.34
C HIS A 56 2.22 -5.05 0.78
N PHE A 57 2.16 -5.49 2.03
CA PHE A 57 2.56 -4.65 3.17
C PHE A 57 4.06 -4.71 3.37
N LEU A 58 4.66 -3.55 3.63
CA LEU A 58 6.08 -3.41 3.85
C LEU A 58 6.33 -2.85 5.26
N THR A 59 7.25 -3.47 5.99
CA THR A 59 7.79 -2.87 7.21
C THR A 59 8.79 -1.79 6.83
N LEU A 60 8.51 -0.55 7.24
CA LEU A 60 9.34 0.60 6.91
C LEU A 60 10.57 0.71 7.83
N PRO A 61 11.71 1.18 7.32
CA PRO A 61 12.90 1.44 8.12
C PRO A 61 12.61 2.52 9.17
N GLY A 62 13.33 2.45 10.29
CA GLY A 62 13.19 3.42 11.39
C GLY A 62 14.00 4.69 11.12
N ASN A 63 14.98 4.57 10.21
CA ASN A 63 15.80 5.67 9.75
C ASN A 63 15.02 6.51 8.73
N ARG A 64 14.95 7.82 8.98
CA ARG A 64 14.25 8.78 8.11
C ARG A 64 14.89 8.90 6.73
N ASP A 65 16.22 8.80 6.65
CA ASP A 65 16.94 8.93 5.40
C ASP A 65 16.69 7.73 4.48
N GLU A 66 16.61 6.53 5.05
CA GLU A 66 16.23 5.31 4.31
C GLU A 66 14.78 5.37 3.85
N LEU A 67 13.87 5.84 4.71
CA LEU A 67 12.46 6.01 4.37
C LEU A 67 12.24 7.01 3.22
N ALA A 68 13.04 8.07 3.17
CA ALA A 68 12.99 9.05 2.08
C ALA A 68 13.48 8.47 0.74
N GLN A 69 14.35 7.46 0.75
CA GLN A 69 14.87 6.82 -0.46
C GLN A 69 14.02 5.65 -0.95
N LEU A 70 13.13 5.11 -0.11
CA LEU A 70 12.28 3.97 -0.46
C LEU A 70 11.46 4.16 -1.75
N PRO A 71 10.83 5.32 -2.02
CA PRO A 71 10.12 5.51 -3.29
C PRO A 71 11.03 5.28 -4.50
N ILE A 72 12.21 5.88 -4.52
CA ILE A 72 13.15 5.75 -5.65
C ILE A 72 13.55 4.27 -5.86
N GLY A 73 13.86 3.56 -4.77
CA GLY A 73 14.28 2.16 -4.84
C GLY A 73 13.15 1.20 -5.25
N LEU A 74 11.94 1.39 -4.73
CA LEU A 74 10.82 0.45 -4.91
C LEU A 74 10.00 0.72 -6.16
N VAL A 75 9.81 1.99 -6.52
CA VAL A 75 9.10 2.33 -7.75
C VAL A 75 10.03 2.25 -8.97
N GLY A 76 11.34 2.14 -8.73
CA GLY A 76 12.35 1.84 -9.75
C GLY A 76 12.64 2.99 -10.70
N ASP A 77 12.27 4.22 -10.33
CA ASP A 77 12.48 5.44 -11.11
C ASP A 77 13.23 6.49 -10.26
N PRO A 78 14.36 7.04 -10.74
CA PRO A 78 15.03 8.16 -10.08
C PRO A 78 14.15 9.41 -9.97
N TYR A 79 13.12 9.52 -10.80
CA TYR A 79 12.12 10.56 -10.77
C TYR A 79 10.81 9.94 -10.28
N ALA A 80 10.63 9.80 -8.97
CA ALA A 80 9.34 9.40 -8.42
C ALA A 80 8.42 10.63 -8.29
N ASP A 81 7.21 10.54 -8.82
CA ASP A 81 6.15 11.53 -8.67
C ASP A 81 5.16 11.10 -7.58
N ARG A 82 4.45 12.07 -7.02
CA ARG A 82 3.50 11.90 -5.92
C ARG A 82 2.10 12.29 -6.36
N ILE A 83 1.17 11.35 -6.29
CA ILE A 83 -0.25 11.66 -6.39
C ILE A 83 -0.77 11.94 -4.98
N HIS A 84 -1.06 13.22 -4.72
CA HIS A 84 -1.64 13.70 -3.48
C HIS A 84 -3.15 13.86 -3.65
N VAL A 85 -3.94 13.04 -2.96
CA VAL A 85 -5.41 13.12 -3.09
C VAL A 85 -6.16 13.23 -1.78
N VAL A 86 -5.55 12.75 -0.69
CA VAL A 86 -6.06 12.93 0.66
C VAL A 86 -4.90 13.34 1.54
N ARG A 87 -5.18 14.23 2.50
CA ARG A 87 -4.23 14.63 3.51
C ARG A 87 -3.64 13.43 4.25
N GLY A 88 -2.33 13.49 4.48
CA GLY A 88 -1.59 12.44 5.20
C GLY A 88 -1.24 11.16 4.45
N ILE A 89 -1.58 11.01 3.16
CA ILE A 89 -1.25 9.83 2.35
C ILE A 89 -0.73 10.24 0.98
N ASP A 90 0.39 9.65 0.58
CA ASP A 90 0.98 9.85 -0.74
C ASP A 90 1.04 8.53 -1.51
N PHE A 91 0.60 8.57 -2.77
CA PHE A 91 0.82 7.51 -3.75
C PHE A 91 2.04 7.86 -4.58
N TRP A 92 3.14 7.17 -4.33
CA TRP A 92 4.39 7.32 -5.08
C TRP A 92 4.36 6.45 -6.32
N ILE A 93 4.62 7.07 -7.47
CA ILE A 93 4.67 6.45 -8.80
C ILE A 93 5.97 6.86 -9.50
N GLY A 94 6.50 6.05 -10.40
CA GLY A 94 7.62 6.49 -11.25
C GLY A 94 7.13 7.50 -12.32
N ASP A 95 7.86 8.58 -12.56
CA ASP A 95 7.54 9.61 -13.56
C ASP A 95 7.48 9.02 -14.98
N ARG A 96 8.31 8.00 -15.28
CA ARG A 96 8.23 7.25 -16.54
C ARG A 96 7.15 6.18 -16.56
N SER A 97 6.54 5.86 -15.42
CA SER A 97 5.56 4.79 -15.29
C SER A 97 4.24 5.12 -15.98
N LEU A 98 3.84 6.40 -16.03
CA LEU A 98 2.57 6.81 -16.65
C LEU A 98 2.52 6.63 -18.18
N ARG A 99 3.66 6.60 -18.88
CA ARG A 99 3.67 6.54 -20.36
C ARG A 99 3.96 5.15 -20.95
N ASN A 100 4.71 4.31 -20.24
CA ASN A 100 5.26 3.08 -20.83
C ASN A 100 5.03 1.81 -19.99
N GLN A 101 4.46 1.91 -18.78
CA GLN A 101 4.22 0.76 -17.93
C GLN A 101 2.80 0.21 -18.11
N PRO A 102 2.59 -1.10 -17.88
CA PRO A 102 1.25 -1.66 -17.87
C PRO A 102 0.39 -1.03 -16.76
N PRO A 103 -0.95 -1.03 -16.90
CA PRO A 103 -1.84 -0.59 -15.84
C PRO A 103 -1.60 -1.35 -14.53
N ASN A 104 -1.70 -0.65 -13.41
CA ASN A 104 -1.69 -1.22 -12.07
C ASN A 104 -3.13 -1.23 -11.53
N PRO A 105 -3.92 -2.28 -11.81
CA PRO A 105 -5.31 -2.36 -11.39
C PRO A 105 -5.45 -2.31 -9.86
N ALA A 106 -4.55 -2.94 -9.10
CA ALA A 106 -4.62 -2.93 -7.64
C ALA A 106 -4.51 -1.50 -7.08
N ALA A 107 -3.50 -0.75 -7.49
CA ALA A 107 -3.33 0.64 -7.06
C ALA A 107 -4.48 1.54 -7.54
N THR A 108 -4.95 1.32 -8.78
CA THR A 108 -6.03 2.11 -9.37
C THR A 108 -7.37 1.88 -8.67
N ILE A 109 -7.72 0.62 -8.36
CA ILE A 109 -8.95 0.29 -7.63
C ILE A 109 -8.89 0.88 -6.23
N LEU A 110 -7.78 0.64 -5.52
CA LEU A 110 -7.59 1.16 -4.17
C LEU A 110 -7.69 2.69 -4.11
N LEU A 111 -7.04 3.39 -5.05
CA LEU A 111 -7.14 4.84 -5.14
C LEU A 111 -8.60 5.26 -5.37
N ASN A 112 -9.27 4.68 -6.36
CA ASN A 112 -10.66 5.05 -6.66
C ASN A 112 -11.62 4.79 -5.50
N ASP A 113 -11.49 3.66 -4.80
CA ASP A 113 -12.29 3.35 -3.61
C ASP A 113 -12.05 4.36 -2.48
N LEU A 114 -10.81 4.78 -2.28
CA LEU A 114 -10.48 5.83 -1.32
C LEU A 114 -11.14 7.16 -1.72
N LEU A 115 -11.08 7.53 -3.00
CA LEU A 115 -11.68 8.78 -3.48
C LEU A 115 -13.19 8.80 -3.33
N ASP A 116 -13.87 7.70 -3.67
CA ASP A 116 -15.31 7.59 -3.48
C ASP A 116 -15.66 7.73 -1.99
N ASP A 117 -14.97 7.02 -1.12
CA ASP A 117 -15.22 7.09 0.32
C ASP A 117 -14.91 8.46 0.93
N VAL A 118 -13.90 9.19 0.43
CA VAL A 118 -13.65 10.58 0.81
C VAL A 118 -14.78 11.48 0.34
N ALA A 119 -15.18 11.38 -0.93
CA ALA A 119 -16.23 12.21 -1.51
C ALA A 119 -17.58 12.06 -0.79
N PHE A 120 -17.92 10.82 -0.39
CA PHE A 120 -19.18 10.48 0.28
C PHE A 120 -19.08 10.44 1.81
N GLY A 121 -17.89 10.59 2.38
CA GLY A 121 -17.68 10.73 3.82
C GLY A 121 -17.57 9.43 4.60
N ALA A 122 -17.37 8.30 3.92
CA ALA A 122 -17.02 7.01 4.53
C ALA A 122 -15.54 6.93 4.95
N TYR A 123 -14.70 7.83 4.43
CA TYR A 123 -13.34 8.08 4.91
C TYR A 123 -13.25 9.40 5.70
N ALA A 124 -12.44 9.42 6.76
CA ALA A 124 -12.22 10.60 7.59
C ALA A 124 -11.32 11.61 6.85
N ALA A 125 -11.95 12.63 6.26
CA ALA A 125 -11.26 13.73 5.59
C ALA A 125 -11.96 15.06 5.85
N GLY A 126 -11.20 16.17 5.78
CA GLY A 126 -11.72 17.52 5.97
C GLY A 126 -12.55 18.00 4.77
N ASP A 127 -13.38 19.03 4.97
CA ASP A 127 -14.29 19.53 3.93
C ASP A 127 -13.57 20.00 2.65
N GLY A 128 -12.36 20.54 2.80
CA GLY A 128 -11.51 20.93 1.66
C GLY A 128 -11.14 19.74 0.77
N ASP A 129 -10.73 18.63 1.38
CA ASP A 129 -10.37 17.40 0.67
C ASP A 129 -11.60 16.79 0.00
N ARG A 130 -12.74 16.74 0.71
CA ARG A 130 -14.00 16.26 0.13
C ARG A 130 -14.43 17.07 -1.09
N ALA A 131 -14.32 18.39 -1.01
CA ALA A 131 -14.66 19.27 -2.14
C ALA A 131 -13.68 19.11 -3.30
N PHE A 132 -12.39 18.98 -3.02
CA PHE A 132 -11.36 18.72 -4.03
C PHE A 132 -11.59 17.38 -4.74
N VAL A 133 -11.78 16.29 -3.98
CA VAL A 133 -12.01 14.95 -4.52
C VAL A 133 -13.29 14.88 -5.34
N ARG A 134 -14.39 15.52 -4.91
CA ARG A 134 -15.62 15.60 -5.74
C ARG A 134 -15.38 16.29 -7.08
N ARG A 135 -14.56 17.35 -7.11
CA ARG A 135 -14.19 18.03 -8.37
C ARG A 135 -13.31 17.14 -9.24
N LEU A 136 -12.35 16.44 -8.64
CA LEU A 136 -11.49 15.49 -9.35
C LEU A 136 -12.33 14.39 -10.01
N LEU A 137 -13.20 13.73 -9.24
CA LEU A 137 -14.08 12.66 -9.73
C LEU A 137 -15.08 13.12 -10.81
N ALA A 138 -15.49 14.40 -10.78
CA ALA A 138 -16.32 14.97 -11.82
C ALA A 138 -15.56 15.27 -13.13
N ALA A 139 -14.24 15.44 -13.07
CA ALA A 139 -13.40 15.74 -14.22
C ALA A 139 -12.91 14.46 -14.90
N ASP A 140 -12.15 13.63 -14.19
CA ASP A 140 -11.71 12.31 -14.64
C ASP A 140 -11.15 11.50 -13.47
N ARG A 141 -11.25 10.16 -13.55
CA ARG A 141 -10.70 9.28 -12.52
C ARG A 141 -9.22 9.03 -12.76
N PRO A 142 -8.35 9.24 -11.75
CA PRO A 142 -6.94 8.95 -11.89
C PRO A 142 -6.72 7.44 -12.13
N ARG A 143 -5.75 7.15 -12.99
CA ARG A 143 -5.30 5.78 -13.30
C ARG A 143 -3.82 5.68 -12.99
N ILE A 144 -3.44 4.62 -12.29
CA ILE A 144 -2.04 4.34 -11.95
C ILE A 144 -1.52 3.26 -12.88
N ALA A 145 -0.35 3.50 -13.47
CA ALA A 145 0.41 2.54 -14.27
C ALA A 145 1.77 2.27 -13.63
N GLY A 146 2.27 1.03 -13.77
CA GLY A 146 3.51 0.58 -13.15
C GLY A 146 3.45 0.39 -11.63
N PRO A 147 4.57 0.07 -10.98
CA PRO A 147 4.64 -0.07 -9.54
C PRO A 147 4.18 1.20 -8.81
N CYS A 148 3.58 1.03 -7.63
CA CYS A 148 3.14 2.14 -6.79
C CYS A 148 3.43 1.85 -5.33
N LEU A 149 3.95 2.83 -4.60
CA LEU A 149 4.23 2.75 -3.18
C LEU A 149 3.36 3.76 -2.43
N LEU A 150 2.57 3.29 -1.49
CA LEU A 150 1.76 4.13 -0.61
C LEU A 150 2.46 4.28 0.73
N LEU A 151 2.63 5.53 1.14
CA LEU A 151 3.23 5.91 2.41
C LEU A 151 2.38 6.99 3.07
N GLY A 152 2.48 7.08 4.39
CA GLY A 152 1.93 8.23 5.08
C GLY A 152 2.81 9.47 4.88
N ARG A 153 2.25 10.63 5.19
CA ARG A 153 2.94 11.91 5.18
C ARG A 153 2.58 12.71 6.41
N ASP A 154 3.59 13.22 7.10
CA ASP A 154 3.40 14.29 8.08
C ASP A 154 3.26 15.63 7.33
N GLU A 155 2.07 16.22 7.39
CA GLU A 155 1.78 17.47 6.68
C GLU A 155 2.55 18.68 7.21
N ARG A 156 3.00 18.63 8.46
CA ARG A 156 3.69 19.75 9.11
C ARG A 156 5.14 19.83 8.67
N THR A 157 5.76 18.68 8.46
CA THR A 157 7.19 18.56 8.12
C THR A 157 7.42 18.14 6.68
N ASP A 158 6.36 17.82 5.92
CA ASP A 158 6.42 17.24 4.58
C ASP A 158 7.32 16.00 4.51
N THR A 159 7.30 15.18 5.57
CA THR A 159 8.13 13.99 5.68
C THR A 159 7.31 12.73 5.51
N THR A 160 7.84 11.78 4.75
CA THR A 160 7.30 10.43 4.63
C THR A 160 7.25 9.72 5.99
N THR A 161 6.14 9.03 6.25
CA THR A 161 5.89 8.23 7.45
C THR A 161 5.29 6.87 7.06
N GLY A 162 5.04 6.00 8.04
CA GLY A 162 4.11 4.90 7.83
C GLY A 162 2.68 5.37 7.62
N LEU A 163 1.86 4.48 7.06
CA LEU A 163 0.46 4.71 6.79
C LEU A 163 -0.28 5.13 8.07
N PRO A 164 -1.15 6.15 8.02
CA PRO A 164 -1.94 6.56 9.16
C PRO A 164 -2.86 5.43 9.66
N GLU A 165 -3.11 5.36 10.96
CA GLU A 165 -4.02 4.36 11.54
C GLU A 165 -5.42 4.45 10.94
N GLU A 166 -5.90 5.67 10.69
CA GLU A 166 -7.19 5.93 10.05
C GLU A 166 -7.31 5.26 8.66
N PHE A 167 -6.20 5.24 7.91
CA PHE A 167 -6.13 4.56 6.62
C PHE A 167 -6.16 3.04 6.79
N LEU A 168 -5.37 2.50 7.73
CA LEU A 168 -5.32 1.07 7.98
C LEU A 168 -6.66 0.53 8.49
N ASP A 169 -7.36 1.29 9.33
CA ASP A 169 -8.69 0.96 9.82
C ASP A 169 -9.74 1.01 8.71
N TRP A 170 -9.66 2.00 7.83
CA TRP A 170 -10.49 2.07 6.64
C TRP A 170 -10.26 0.87 5.72
N LEU A 171 -9.01 0.54 5.44
CA LEU A 171 -8.64 -0.59 4.58
C LEU A 171 -9.11 -1.91 5.16
N GLN A 172 -8.98 -2.10 6.47
CA GLN A 172 -9.48 -3.27 7.17
C GLN A 172 -11.01 -3.40 7.04
N ARG A 173 -11.77 -2.31 7.21
CA ARG A 173 -13.23 -2.32 6.99
C ARG A 173 -13.59 -2.72 5.57
N LYS A 174 -12.90 -2.18 4.56
CA LYS A 174 -13.10 -2.53 3.15
C LYS A 174 -12.84 -4.01 2.87
N ALA A 175 -11.73 -4.54 3.39
CA ALA A 175 -11.40 -5.95 3.25
C ALA A 175 -12.48 -6.84 3.88
N THR A 176 -12.95 -6.52 5.09
CA THR A 176 -14.04 -7.26 5.74
C THR A 176 -15.35 -7.21 4.93
N GLN A 177 -15.72 -6.06 4.40
CA GLN A 177 -16.92 -5.91 3.56
C GLN A 177 -16.82 -6.71 2.25
N ALA A 178 -15.66 -6.68 1.60
CA ALA A 178 -15.43 -7.44 0.37
C ALA A 178 -15.54 -8.96 0.61
N VAL A 179 -14.98 -9.45 1.71
CA VAL A 179 -15.09 -10.87 2.10
C VAL A 179 -16.53 -11.24 2.40
N ALA A 180 -17.26 -10.42 3.17
CA ALA A 180 -18.67 -10.67 3.48
C ALA A 180 -19.53 -10.76 2.20
N GLY A 181 -19.37 -9.81 1.28
CA GLY A 181 -20.09 -9.84 0.01
C GLY A 181 -19.76 -11.06 -0.86
N LEU A 182 -18.51 -11.54 -0.84
CA LEU A 182 -18.12 -12.78 -1.52
C LEU A 182 -18.81 -14.00 -0.88
N VAL A 183 -18.85 -14.07 0.44
CA VAL A 183 -19.53 -15.15 1.17
C VAL A 183 -21.03 -15.17 0.88
N ASP A 184 -21.68 -14.01 0.87
CA ASP A 184 -23.11 -13.89 0.53
C ASP A 184 -23.40 -14.30 -0.93
N THR A 185 -22.48 -14.03 -1.85
CA THR A 185 -22.60 -14.43 -3.27
C THR A 185 -22.39 -15.94 -3.46
N LEU A 186 -21.64 -16.58 -2.56
CA LEU A 186 -21.33 -18.02 -2.62
C LEU A 186 -22.27 -18.86 -1.76
N ALA A 187 -23.09 -18.24 -0.90
CA ALA A 187 -24.13 -18.93 -0.16
C ALA A 187 -25.17 -19.45 -1.17
N PRO A 188 -25.42 -20.78 -1.25
CA PRO A 188 -26.46 -21.30 -2.11
C PRO A 188 -27.80 -20.70 -1.68
N ASP A 189 -28.56 -20.25 -2.66
CA ASP A 189 -29.97 -19.92 -2.48
C ASP A 189 -30.68 -21.19 -2.03
N ASP A 190 -30.77 -21.43 -0.71
CA ASP A 190 -31.60 -22.46 -0.09
C ASP A 190 -33.10 -22.10 -0.24
N GLY A 191 -33.47 -21.62 -1.43
CA GLY A 191 -34.82 -21.57 -1.94
C GLY A 191 -35.22 -22.96 -2.40
N THR A 192 -35.51 -23.86 -1.45
CA THR A 192 -36.46 -24.94 -1.73
C THR A 192 -37.86 -24.35 -1.56
N PRO A 193 -38.60 -24.00 -2.63
CA PRO A 193 -40.04 -23.91 -2.50
C PRO A 193 -40.56 -25.34 -2.35
N ALA A 194 -40.75 -25.79 -1.11
CA ALA A 194 -41.64 -26.91 -0.84
C ALA A 194 -43.08 -26.39 -1.01
N GLY A 195 -43.47 -26.22 -2.27
CA GLY A 195 -44.84 -26.01 -2.70
C GLY A 195 -45.49 -27.35 -3.01
N GLU A 196 -46.62 -27.57 -2.33
CA GLU A 196 -47.74 -28.50 -2.57
C GLU A 196 -47.55 -29.99 -2.29
#